data_AF-A0A8S0XVF8-F1
#
_entry.id   AF-A0A8S0XVF8-F1
#
_cell.length_a   1.000
_cell.length_b   1.000
_cell.length_c   1.000
_cell.angle_alpha   90.00
_cell.angle_beta   90.00
_cell.angle_gamma   90.00
#
_symmetry.space_group_name_H-M   'P 1'
#
loop_
_entity.id
_entity.type
_entity.pdbx_description
1 polymer ?
#
loop_
_entity_poly.entity_id
_entity_poly.type
_entity_poly.pdbx_seq_one_letter_code
_entity_poly.pdbx_strand_id
1 'polypeptide(L)'
;MKKNVNPRKRIKAFWGTLLSLALLLQMLSEPSFALASPAPANFNPPLAVINQKLDTVAREKGIPSVILKAIAFEESSWRQFDSQGNPLLAGPADHPAIGLMQVASYNGSDQATINKLKYDIDFNIEMGADILNQKWEMVPKIGDGDRNKLENWYFALWAYNCWTGKNNPNEALLPAPLPGPVPSSTPPSNPSPSSSSPATSSTSGASSSTSGSSSPSSFSDSSPTPSDSSSAPSGPPSPPPSSQGPTLPVYQDRILNLLAHPPGWLSQYIQPVDVTPVPSSALPQDGIPSASVVWPTPQPFHLGDLGTPAPAPPTRTSLVRIAGSDRVATAVNQALLGWPQGAPAVVLARSDDYPDALAGVPLAAKLDAPILLTAPKGLDKRVQTALKTLHPNTVYLLGGEGALSPQVSTDLTALGWNKTKQVRLGGVNRYATAAIVAQNLMGAEQPHAVALATGENFPDALSIASVAGQQKMPVLLTETSHIPAETLQALRALKPSLIYLIGGSGVISPAVSEEIAAALKPAAVRITRLAGPSRYDTMAAVGNAFGQNIQGLSFATGEDFPNALTGAALAAHMNETLVLVPDSSLDNYPGLKDFIARHLSSCRLRPYLFGNVRALSPQVESELNEMP
;
A
#
# COMPACT_ATOMS: atom_id res chain seq x y z
N MET A 1 11.69 21.79 -81.51
CA MET A 1 10.41 21.35 -80.90
C MET A 1 10.29 21.93 -79.49
N LYS A 2 9.51 23.01 -79.30
CA LYS A 2 9.22 23.59 -77.98
C LYS A 2 8.04 22.82 -77.36
N LYS A 3 8.24 22.10 -76.26
CA LYS A 3 7.14 21.54 -75.45
C LYS A 3 6.68 22.60 -74.45
N ASN A 4 5.44 23.05 -74.65
CA ASN A 4 4.67 23.89 -73.75
C ASN A 4 4.45 23.19 -72.41
N VAL A 5 5.10 23.65 -71.35
CA VAL A 5 4.76 23.26 -69.98
C VAL A 5 3.85 24.34 -69.41
N ASN A 6 2.60 23.94 -69.15
CA ASN A 6 1.50 24.82 -68.76
C ASN A 6 1.74 25.47 -67.37
N PRO A 7 1.86 26.81 -67.28
CA PRO A 7 2.17 27.51 -66.02
C PRO A 7 1.09 27.36 -64.94
N ARG A 8 -0.13 26.95 -65.30
CA ARG A 8 -1.22 26.71 -64.33
C ARG A 8 -1.00 25.49 -63.42
N LYS A 9 -0.13 24.53 -63.79
CA LYS A 9 0.18 23.35 -62.95
C LYS A 9 1.22 23.65 -61.86
N ARG A 10 2.15 24.58 -62.08
CA ARG A 10 3.12 25.00 -61.04
C ARG A 10 2.49 25.88 -59.97
N ILE A 11 1.50 26.70 -60.32
CA ILE A 11 0.80 27.55 -59.36
C ILE A 11 -0.07 26.71 -58.42
N LYS A 12 -0.78 25.68 -58.92
CA LYS A 12 -1.56 24.79 -58.03
C LYS A 12 -0.71 23.96 -57.06
N ALA A 13 0.50 23.56 -57.47
CA ALA A 13 1.43 22.83 -56.60
C ALA A 13 2.04 23.75 -55.51
N PHE A 14 2.34 25.01 -55.84
CA PHE A 14 2.93 25.98 -54.90
C PHE A 14 1.90 26.50 -53.87
N TRP A 15 0.65 26.69 -54.29
CA TRP A 15 -0.44 27.08 -53.39
C TRP A 15 -0.96 25.91 -52.52
N GLY A 16 -0.88 24.67 -53.01
CA GLY A 16 -1.20 23.48 -52.21
C GLY A 16 -0.22 23.28 -51.04
N THR A 17 1.08 23.48 -51.26
CA THR A 17 2.10 23.38 -50.20
C THR A 17 2.08 24.56 -49.22
N LEU A 18 1.71 25.77 -49.67
CA LEU A 18 1.57 26.92 -48.78
C LEU A 18 0.29 26.85 -47.92
N LEU A 19 -0.80 26.27 -48.42
CA LEU A 19 -2.00 26.04 -47.63
C LEU A 19 -1.79 24.91 -46.59
N SER A 20 -1.00 23.88 -46.92
CA SER A 20 -0.61 22.83 -45.97
C SER A 20 0.39 23.31 -44.92
N LEU A 21 1.25 24.29 -45.23
CA LEU A 21 2.19 24.86 -44.25
C LEU A 21 1.54 25.96 -43.39
N ALA A 22 0.55 26.69 -43.91
CA ALA A 22 -0.23 27.66 -43.14
C ALA A 22 -1.21 26.98 -42.16
N LEU A 23 -1.80 25.83 -42.53
CA LEU A 23 -2.56 24.99 -41.59
C LEU A 23 -1.65 24.33 -40.53
N LEU A 24 -0.38 24.08 -40.86
CA LEU A 24 0.60 23.54 -39.90
C LEU A 24 1.15 24.61 -38.94
N LEU A 25 1.18 25.89 -39.34
CA LEU A 25 1.60 27.00 -38.46
C LEU A 25 0.47 27.60 -37.61
N GLN A 26 -0.80 27.45 -37.99
CA GLN A 26 -1.95 27.83 -37.13
C GLN A 26 -2.26 26.79 -36.04
N MET A 27 -1.65 25.59 -36.11
CA MET A 27 -1.67 24.58 -35.05
C MET A 27 -0.57 24.78 -33.99
N LEU A 28 0.27 25.81 -34.12
CA LEU A 28 1.38 26.11 -33.19
C LEU A 28 1.16 27.38 -32.35
N SER A 29 -0.05 27.92 -32.32
CA SER A 29 -0.41 29.07 -31.47
C SER A 29 -1.75 28.83 -30.77
N GLU A 30 -1.83 27.80 -29.95
CA GLU A 30 -2.82 27.77 -28.87
C GLU A 30 -2.34 28.75 -27.79
N PRO A 31 -3.19 29.64 -27.25
CA PRO A 31 -2.84 30.35 -26.04
C PRO A 31 -2.63 29.30 -24.95
N SER A 32 -1.41 29.25 -24.40
CA SER A 32 -1.10 28.45 -23.20
C SER A 32 -1.93 28.97 -22.03
N PHE A 33 -3.20 28.59 -21.96
CA PHE A 33 -3.87 28.44 -20.69
C PHE A 33 -3.32 27.15 -20.07
N ALA A 34 -2.12 27.27 -19.51
CA ALA A 34 -1.72 26.43 -18.41
C ALA A 34 -2.70 26.72 -17.26
N LEU A 35 -3.86 26.08 -17.28
CA LEU A 35 -4.38 25.62 -16.01
C LEU A 35 -3.34 24.62 -15.54
N ALA A 36 -2.43 25.10 -14.68
CA ALA A 36 -1.65 24.23 -13.85
C ALA A 36 -2.68 23.31 -13.16
N SER A 37 -2.85 22.09 -13.67
CA SER A 37 -3.45 21.04 -12.88
C SER A 37 -2.57 20.97 -11.64
N PRO A 38 -3.12 21.16 -10.42
CA PRO A 38 -2.32 20.98 -9.22
C PRO A 38 -1.71 19.58 -9.31
N ALA A 39 -0.41 19.46 -9.02
CA ALA A 39 0.27 18.17 -8.95
C ALA A 39 -0.59 17.19 -8.12
N PRO A 40 -0.67 15.90 -8.50
CA PRO A 40 -1.51 14.94 -7.78
C PRO A 40 -1.13 14.96 -6.30
N ALA A 41 -2.13 15.18 -5.45
CA ALA A 41 -2.00 15.19 -4.01
C ALA A 41 -1.51 13.82 -3.53
N ASN A 42 -0.38 13.78 -2.79
CA ASN A 42 0.04 12.56 -2.11
C ASN A 42 -1.06 12.12 -1.14
N PHE A 43 -1.20 10.82 -0.86
CA PHE A 43 -2.26 10.34 0.05
C PHE A 43 -1.71 9.33 1.04
N ASN A 44 -2.34 9.27 2.22
CA ASN A 44 -2.02 8.28 3.22
C ASN A 44 -2.60 6.91 2.80
N PRO A 45 -1.78 5.84 2.75
CA PRO A 45 -2.26 4.48 2.59
C PRO A 45 -3.31 4.09 3.66
N PRO A 46 -4.11 3.03 3.43
CA PRO A 46 -4.99 2.49 4.45
C PRO A 46 -4.25 2.17 5.74
N LEU A 47 -4.90 2.33 6.90
CA LEU A 47 -4.30 2.12 8.23
C LEU A 47 -3.65 0.74 8.38
N ALA A 48 -4.21 -0.31 7.77
CA ALA A 48 -3.62 -1.64 7.78
C ALA A 48 -2.25 -1.71 7.08
N VAL A 49 -2.05 -0.93 6.01
CA VAL A 49 -0.78 -0.83 5.30
C VAL A 49 0.24 -0.07 6.14
N ILE A 50 -0.17 1.04 6.77
CA ILE A 50 0.68 1.78 7.70
C ILE A 50 1.08 0.90 8.90
N ASN A 51 0.13 0.16 9.47
CA ASN A 51 0.41 -0.83 10.52
C ASN A 51 1.47 -1.84 10.09
N GLN A 52 1.34 -2.41 8.88
CA GLN A 52 2.30 -3.39 8.37
C GLN A 52 3.70 -2.79 8.19
N LYS A 53 3.79 -1.55 7.69
CA LYS A 53 5.08 -0.85 7.55
C LYS A 53 5.73 -0.61 8.92
N LEU A 54 4.95 -0.14 9.90
CA LEU A 54 5.42 0.04 11.29
C LEU A 54 5.84 -1.28 11.93
N ASP A 55 5.07 -2.36 11.77
CA ASP A 55 5.42 -3.69 12.28
C ASP A 55 6.73 -4.22 11.66
N THR A 56 6.90 -4.01 10.35
CA THR A 56 8.08 -4.45 9.61
C THR A 56 9.33 -3.73 10.10
N VAL A 57 9.30 -2.40 10.10
CA VAL A 57 10.45 -1.60 10.55
C VAL A 57 10.76 -1.84 12.03
N ALA A 58 9.75 -1.90 12.89
CA ALA A 58 9.95 -2.16 14.31
C ALA A 58 10.69 -3.50 14.54
N ARG A 59 10.26 -4.56 13.84
CA ARG A 59 10.93 -5.86 13.89
C ARG A 59 12.37 -5.80 13.41
N GLU A 60 12.62 -5.18 12.25
CA GLU A 60 13.97 -5.04 11.69
C GLU A 60 14.92 -4.26 12.61
N LYS A 61 14.39 -3.27 13.32
CA LYS A 61 15.15 -2.40 14.21
C LYS A 61 15.18 -2.90 15.66
N GLY A 62 14.59 -4.05 15.95
CA GLY A 62 14.53 -4.64 17.29
C GLY A 62 13.79 -3.77 18.30
N ILE A 63 12.72 -3.11 17.87
CA ILE A 63 11.83 -2.24 18.66
C ILE A 63 10.49 -3.00 18.82
N PRO A 64 9.90 -3.08 20.02
CA PRO A 64 8.55 -3.60 20.17
C PRO A 64 7.56 -2.81 19.29
N SER A 65 6.79 -3.50 18.44
CA SER A 65 6.05 -2.80 17.39
C SER A 65 4.96 -1.87 17.92
N VAL A 66 4.39 -2.20 19.08
CA VAL A 66 3.43 -1.33 19.77
C VAL A 66 4.02 0.03 20.15
N ILE A 67 5.33 0.11 20.44
CA ILE A 67 6.01 1.37 20.75
C ILE A 67 6.10 2.24 19.50
N LEU A 68 6.56 1.69 18.38
CA LEU A 68 6.68 2.44 17.12
C LEU A 68 5.30 2.89 16.61
N LYS A 69 4.27 2.06 16.79
CA LYS A 69 2.87 2.39 16.48
C LYS A 69 2.33 3.52 17.35
N ALA A 70 2.61 3.52 18.64
CA ALA A 70 2.19 4.57 19.55
C ALA A 70 2.88 5.91 19.22
N ILE A 71 4.17 5.90 18.90
CA ILE A 71 4.91 7.08 18.43
C ILE A 71 4.27 7.63 17.15
N ALA A 72 4.11 6.80 16.12
CA ALA A 72 3.48 7.22 14.87
C ALA A 72 2.07 7.81 15.07
N PHE A 73 1.31 7.29 16.04
CA PHE A 73 -0.03 7.79 16.35
C PHE A 73 0.05 9.15 17.04
N GLU A 74 0.91 9.29 18.05
CA GLU A 74 1.11 10.54 18.79
C GLU A 74 1.65 11.66 17.89
N GLU A 75 2.58 11.33 16.99
CA GLU A 75 3.24 12.30 16.12
C GLU A 75 2.32 12.80 14.99
N SER A 76 1.53 11.92 14.39
CA SER A 76 0.79 12.26 13.16
C SER A 76 -0.59 11.64 13.02
N SER A 77 -0.99 10.81 13.97
CA SER A 77 -2.14 9.89 13.85
C SER A 77 -2.01 8.97 12.63
N TRP A 78 -0.81 8.42 12.41
CA TRP A 78 -0.47 7.52 11.29
C TRP A 78 -0.61 8.17 9.90
N ARG A 79 -0.21 9.44 9.77
CA ARG A 79 -0.33 10.19 8.51
C ARG A 79 1.01 10.78 8.09
N GLN A 80 1.38 10.54 6.84
CA GLN A 80 2.48 11.22 6.17
C GLN A 80 2.02 12.56 5.55
N PHE A 81 0.77 12.62 5.07
CA PHE A 81 0.23 13.74 4.31
C PHE A 81 -1.04 14.34 4.94
N ASP A 82 -1.31 15.62 4.70
CA ASP A 82 -2.58 16.26 5.04
C ASP A 82 -3.70 15.89 4.04
N SER A 83 -4.90 16.46 4.23
CA SER A 83 -6.05 16.22 3.34
C SER A 83 -5.88 16.80 1.94
N GLN A 84 -4.89 17.66 1.73
CA GLN A 84 -4.53 18.26 0.44
C GLN A 84 -3.34 17.56 -0.21
N GLY A 85 -2.78 16.55 0.46
CA GLY A 85 -1.62 15.77 0.02
C GLY A 85 -0.28 16.45 0.17
N ASN A 86 -0.21 17.50 0.99
CA ASN A 86 1.07 18.06 1.40
C ASN A 86 1.68 17.19 2.49
N PRO A 87 3.01 17.03 2.54
CA PRO A 87 3.67 16.34 3.65
C PRO A 87 3.33 17.06 4.96
N LEU A 88 3.07 16.29 6.02
CA LEU A 88 2.89 16.87 7.35
C LEU A 88 4.21 17.45 7.83
N LEU A 89 4.20 18.76 8.12
CA LEU A 89 5.34 19.49 8.64
C LEU A 89 4.93 20.15 9.96
N ALA A 90 5.76 20.02 11.00
CA ALA A 90 5.57 20.74 12.26
C ALA A 90 6.85 21.49 12.66
N GLY A 91 6.68 22.59 13.39
CA GLY A 91 7.79 23.42 13.83
C GLY A 91 8.24 24.48 12.80
N PRO A 92 9.48 24.99 12.91
CA PRO A 92 9.99 26.07 12.07
C PRO A 92 10.02 25.73 10.58
N ALA A 93 9.75 26.71 9.71
CA ALA A 93 9.66 26.48 8.27
C ALA A 93 11.00 26.14 7.61
N ASP A 94 12.11 26.57 8.20
CA ASP A 94 13.48 26.36 7.72
C ASP A 94 14.05 24.98 8.13
N HIS A 95 13.52 24.36 9.19
CA HIS A 95 13.89 23.00 9.62
C HIS A 95 12.71 22.29 10.32
N PRO A 96 11.67 21.90 9.57
CA PRO A 96 10.48 21.29 10.16
C PRO A 96 10.71 19.83 10.55
N ALA A 97 9.96 19.33 11.52
CA ALA A 97 9.72 17.91 11.71
C ALA A 97 8.86 17.38 10.55
N ILE A 98 9.25 16.26 9.94
CA ILE A 98 8.67 15.79 8.67
C ILE A 98 7.94 14.46 8.83
N GLY A 99 6.70 14.40 8.33
CA GLY A 99 6.00 13.16 7.98
C GLY A 99 5.44 12.37 9.16
N LEU A 100 5.22 11.08 8.93
CA LEU A 100 4.50 10.18 9.82
C LEU A 100 5.16 10.04 11.21
N MET A 101 6.48 9.99 11.23
CA MET A 101 7.30 9.90 12.46
C MET A 101 7.78 11.27 12.96
N GLN A 102 7.39 12.37 12.30
CA GLN A 102 7.82 13.74 12.62
C GLN A 102 9.35 13.86 12.78
N VAL A 103 10.08 13.37 11.78
CA VAL A 103 11.55 13.34 11.80
C VAL A 103 12.12 14.75 11.74
N ALA A 104 12.83 15.18 12.79
CA ALA A 104 13.49 16.49 12.88
C ALA A 104 15.03 16.43 12.93
N SER A 105 15.63 15.23 12.96
CA SER A 105 17.09 15.06 12.99
C SER A 105 17.63 14.70 11.60
N TYR A 106 17.85 15.70 10.75
CA TYR A 106 18.39 15.54 9.40
C TYR A 106 19.24 16.74 8.96
N ASN A 107 20.10 16.53 7.96
CA ASN A 107 20.89 17.60 7.36
C ASN A 107 20.00 18.51 6.47
N GLY A 108 19.78 19.76 6.89
CA GLY A 108 18.95 20.73 6.17
C GLY A 108 19.44 21.08 4.75
N SER A 109 20.72 20.80 4.44
CA SER A 109 21.28 20.99 3.10
C SER A 109 21.09 19.77 2.17
N ASP A 110 20.75 18.60 2.70
CA ASP A 110 20.53 17.38 1.91
C ASP A 110 19.09 17.30 1.40
N GLN A 111 18.84 17.95 0.27
CA GLN A 111 17.51 18.00 -0.35
C GLN A 111 17.01 16.62 -0.80
N ALA A 112 17.90 15.66 -1.08
CA ALA A 112 17.49 14.31 -1.47
C ALA A 112 16.90 13.56 -0.27
N THR A 113 17.55 13.62 0.88
CA THR A 113 17.04 13.06 2.14
C THR A 113 15.76 13.76 2.57
N ILE A 114 15.69 15.08 2.49
CA ILE A 114 14.48 15.84 2.83
C ILE A 114 13.30 15.43 1.95
N ASN A 115 13.53 15.26 0.64
CA ASN A 115 12.48 14.80 -0.27
C ASN A 115 12.00 13.39 0.06
N LYS A 116 12.91 12.47 0.41
CA LYS A 116 12.52 11.13 0.88
C LYS A 116 11.71 11.21 2.17
N LEU A 117 12.15 11.99 3.16
CA LEU A 117 11.40 12.18 4.40
C LEU A 117 9.98 12.71 4.17
N LYS A 118 9.79 13.56 3.15
CA LYS A 118 8.47 14.14 2.80
C LYS A 118 7.57 13.16 2.06
N TYR A 119 8.10 12.36 1.15
CA TYR A 119 7.28 11.64 0.16
C TYR A 119 7.40 10.12 0.20
N ASP A 120 8.40 9.59 0.89
CA ASP A 120 8.62 8.15 1.09
C ASP A 120 8.27 7.77 2.53
N ILE A 121 7.13 7.09 2.68
CA ILE A 121 6.60 6.67 3.98
C ILE A 121 7.53 5.65 4.65
N ASP A 122 8.11 4.72 3.87
CA ASP A 122 8.98 3.69 4.43
C ASP A 122 10.27 4.32 4.95
N PHE A 123 10.88 5.21 4.16
CA PHE A 123 12.05 5.97 4.59
C PHE A 123 11.79 6.84 5.82
N ASN A 124 10.60 7.45 5.92
CA ASN A 124 10.21 8.25 7.09
C ASN A 124 10.10 7.38 8.36
N ILE A 125 9.46 6.20 8.25
CA ILE A 125 9.35 5.24 9.35
C ILE A 125 10.72 4.70 9.77
N GLU A 126 11.56 4.30 8.80
CA GLU A 126 12.93 3.82 9.03
C GLU A 126 13.78 4.86 9.76
N MET A 127 13.76 6.12 9.32
CA MET A 127 14.54 7.18 9.96
C MET A 127 14.04 7.49 11.37
N GLY A 128 12.73 7.49 11.60
CA GLY A 128 12.16 7.62 12.96
C GLY A 128 12.61 6.49 13.88
N ALA A 129 12.56 5.25 13.40
CA ALA A 129 13.02 4.09 14.16
C ALA A 129 14.53 4.15 14.45
N ASP A 130 15.36 4.58 13.50
CA ASP A 130 16.80 4.76 13.68
C ASP A 130 17.12 5.83 14.73
N ILE A 131 16.40 6.96 14.71
CA ILE A 131 16.53 7.99 15.75
C ILE A 131 16.16 7.42 17.12
N LEU A 132 15.06 6.68 17.24
CA LEU A 132 14.66 6.07 18.51
C LEU A 132 15.72 5.10 19.05
N ASN A 133 16.32 4.29 18.18
CA ASN A 133 17.44 3.40 18.55
C ASN A 133 18.68 4.17 18.97
N GLN A 134 19.03 5.24 18.25
CA GLN A 134 20.12 6.11 18.65
C GLN A 134 19.86 6.70 20.04
N LYS A 135 18.63 7.15 20.32
CA LYS A 135 18.25 7.62 21.66
C LYS A 135 18.40 6.53 22.70
N TRP A 136 17.88 5.33 22.44
CA TRP A 136 18.04 4.18 23.34
C TRP A 136 19.50 3.92 23.73
N GLU A 137 20.43 4.05 22.79
CA GLU A 137 21.87 3.86 23.07
C GLU A 137 22.50 5.02 23.88
N MET A 138 21.95 6.23 23.74
CA MET A 138 22.48 7.44 24.36
C MET A 138 21.89 7.73 25.74
N VAL A 139 20.72 7.18 26.07
CA VAL A 139 20.04 7.42 27.34
C VAL A 139 20.42 6.40 28.42
N PRO A 140 20.23 6.74 29.71
CA PRO A 140 20.40 5.80 30.81
C PRO A 140 19.48 4.60 30.67
N LYS A 141 19.97 3.43 31.10
CA LYS A 141 19.13 2.23 31.19
C LYS A 141 18.28 2.29 32.46
N ILE A 142 16.99 2.03 32.29
CA ILE A 142 16.07 1.69 33.39
C ILE A 142 16.09 0.16 33.55
N GLY A 143 15.95 -0.32 34.79
CA GLY A 143 15.93 -1.75 35.08
C GLY A 143 17.16 -2.50 34.57
N ASP A 144 16.95 -3.63 33.90
CA ASP A 144 18.00 -4.48 33.33
C ASP A 144 18.33 -4.16 31.87
N GLY A 145 17.68 -3.15 31.28
CA GLY A 145 17.87 -2.78 29.87
C GLY A 145 17.34 -3.81 28.88
N ASP A 146 16.46 -4.74 29.31
CA ASP A 146 15.70 -5.59 28.40
C ASP A 146 14.75 -4.75 27.54
N ARG A 147 14.92 -4.81 26.23
CA ARG A 147 14.09 -4.07 25.26
C ARG A 147 12.65 -4.57 25.19
N ASN A 148 12.34 -5.71 25.81
CA ASN A 148 10.97 -6.20 25.95
C ASN A 148 10.17 -5.54 27.06
N LYS A 149 10.84 -4.85 27.98
CA LYS A 149 10.16 -4.23 29.11
C LYS A 149 9.79 -2.82 28.72
N LEU A 150 8.50 -2.52 28.77
CA LEU A 150 7.96 -1.25 28.31
C LEU A 150 8.63 -0.06 29.01
N GLU A 151 8.80 -0.16 30.32
CA GLU A 151 9.36 0.88 31.17
C GLU A 151 10.84 1.15 30.86
N ASN A 152 11.56 0.18 30.28
CA ASN A 152 12.95 0.37 29.89
C ASN A 152 13.09 1.39 28.74
N TRP A 153 12.02 1.65 27.98
CA TRP A 153 12.01 2.63 26.89
C TRP A 153 11.73 4.07 27.34
N TYR A 154 11.36 4.30 28.59
CA TYR A 154 10.85 5.60 29.05
C TYR A 154 11.77 6.77 28.71
N PHE A 155 13.08 6.66 28.98
CA PHE A 155 14.03 7.73 28.66
C PHE A 155 14.31 7.87 27.16
N ALA A 156 14.25 6.78 26.41
CA ALA A 156 14.42 6.82 24.96
C ALA A 156 13.23 7.54 24.29
N LEU A 157 12.01 7.28 24.77
CA LEU A 157 10.79 7.97 24.35
C LEU A 157 10.85 9.47 24.68
N TRP A 158 11.28 9.80 25.89
CA TRP A 158 11.47 11.20 26.28
C TRP A 158 12.54 11.89 25.40
N ALA A 159 13.67 11.22 25.15
CA ALA A 159 14.74 11.74 24.30
C ALA A 159 14.34 11.86 22.82
N TYR A 160 13.44 11.00 22.34
CA TYR A 160 12.90 11.04 20.97
C TYR A 160 12.20 12.38 20.71
N ASN A 161 11.41 12.86 21.67
CA ASN A 161 10.76 14.17 21.62
C ASN A 161 11.65 15.32 22.13
N CYS A 162 12.97 15.11 22.22
CA CYS A 162 13.96 16.03 22.81
C CYS A 162 13.81 16.29 24.32
N TRP A 163 14.94 16.35 25.01
CA TRP A 163 15.06 16.73 26.43
C TRP A 163 14.93 18.25 26.64
N THR A 164 13.75 18.79 26.35
CA THR A 164 13.40 20.18 26.68
C THR A 164 12.69 20.25 28.03
N GLY A 165 12.74 21.40 28.71
CA GLY A 165 12.02 21.61 29.98
C GLY A 165 10.51 21.35 29.89
N LYS A 166 9.89 21.61 28.73
CA LYS A 166 8.46 21.29 28.47
C LYS A 166 8.17 19.78 28.49
N ASN A 167 9.15 18.96 28.17
CA ASN A 167 9.04 17.50 28.15
C ASN A 167 9.58 16.88 29.44
N ASN A 168 10.13 17.70 30.35
CA ASN A 168 10.63 17.23 31.63
C ASN A 168 9.44 16.93 32.57
N PRO A 169 9.27 15.67 33.01
CA PRO A 169 8.20 15.28 33.92
C PRO A 169 8.27 16.01 35.27
N ASN A 170 9.41 16.62 35.61
CA ASN A 170 9.60 17.42 36.82
C ASN A 170 9.31 18.92 36.64
N GLU A 171 9.15 19.40 35.40
CA GLU A 171 8.88 20.81 35.09
C GLU A 171 7.51 21.05 34.43
N ALA A 172 6.80 19.99 34.01
CA ALA A 172 5.56 20.08 33.25
C ALA A 172 4.38 20.58 34.10
N LEU A 173 4.29 21.91 34.24
CA LEU A 173 3.10 22.65 34.66
C LEU A 173 2.80 23.74 33.63
N LEU A 174 2.10 23.40 32.54
CA LEU A 174 1.51 24.41 31.66
C LEU A 174 0.00 24.13 31.45
N PRO A 175 -0.87 25.15 31.57
CA PRO A 175 -2.30 25.00 31.34
C PRO A 175 -2.62 24.74 29.85
N ALA A 176 -3.64 23.92 29.59
CA ALA A 176 -4.06 23.56 28.24
C ALA A 176 -4.49 24.80 27.40
N PRO A 177 -4.16 24.87 26.09
CA PRO A 177 -4.74 25.88 25.20
C PRO A 177 -6.21 25.55 24.91
N LEU A 178 -7.06 26.58 24.88
CA LEU A 178 -8.49 26.44 24.57
C LEU A 178 -8.69 25.86 23.15
N PRO A 179 -9.66 24.94 22.95
CA PRO A 179 -9.91 24.34 21.64
C PRO A 179 -10.42 25.39 20.64
N GLY A 180 -9.77 25.47 19.48
CA GLY A 180 -10.27 26.20 18.31
C GLY A 180 -11.48 25.50 17.69
N PRO A 181 -12.36 26.23 16.96
CA PRO A 181 -13.66 25.71 16.56
C PRO A 181 -13.57 24.60 15.50
N VAL A 182 -14.37 23.56 15.71
CA VAL A 182 -14.60 22.45 14.78
C VAL A 182 -15.65 22.89 13.74
N PRO A 183 -15.43 22.78 12.42
CA PRO A 183 -16.46 23.09 11.43
C PRO A 183 -17.45 21.92 11.32
N SER A 184 -18.70 22.16 11.71
CA SER A 184 -19.83 21.24 11.56
C SER A 184 -20.47 21.39 10.17
N SER A 185 -20.60 20.29 9.43
CA SER A 185 -21.42 20.23 8.21
C SER A 185 -22.79 19.62 8.49
N THR A 186 -23.86 20.40 8.35
CA THR A 186 -25.25 19.92 8.19
C THR A 186 -25.85 20.49 6.89
N PRO A 187 -26.74 19.76 6.18
CA PRO A 187 -27.16 20.10 4.82
C PRO A 187 -28.17 21.26 4.76
N PRO A 188 -28.42 21.87 3.58
CA PRO A 188 -28.88 23.24 3.48
C PRO A 188 -30.39 23.37 3.66
N SER A 189 -30.80 24.42 4.38
CA SER A 189 -32.14 24.99 4.31
C SER A 189 -32.04 26.47 3.91
N ASN A 190 -32.70 26.80 2.80
CA ASN A 190 -32.77 28.11 2.16
C ASN A 190 -33.77 29.04 2.91
N PRO A 191 -33.86 30.35 2.59
CA PRO A 191 -33.33 31.44 3.40
C PRO A 191 -34.39 32.20 4.23
N SER A 192 -33.87 33.05 5.12
CA SER A 192 -34.55 34.02 6.00
C SER A 192 -35.63 34.88 5.32
N PRO A 193 -36.45 35.61 6.10
CA PRO A 193 -36.03 37.00 6.34
C PRO A 193 -36.32 37.53 7.75
N SER A 194 -35.39 38.40 8.20
CA SER A 194 -35.54 39.73 8.83
C SER A 194 -36.76 39.98 9.75
N SER A 195 -36.68 40.68 10.88
CA SER A 195 -36.00 41.96 11.09
C SER A 195 -36.19 42.41 12.55
N SER A 196 -35.24 43.24 13.01
CA SER A 196 -35.44 44.42 13.88
C SER A 196 -36.18 44.27 15.22
N SER A 197 -35.48 44.56 16.33
CA SER A 197 -35.62 45.85 17.03
C SER A 197 -34.70 45.95 18.26
N PRO A 198 -34.38 47.17 18.74
CA PRO A 198 -33.35 47.41 19.74
C PRO A 198 -33.90 47.73 21.15
N ALA A 199 -32.94 47.77 22.08
CA ALA A 199 -32.85 48.65 23.25
C ALA A 199 -33.75 48.44 24.49
N THR A 200 -33.03 48.21 25.60
CA THR A 200 -33.21 48.80 26.95
C THR A 200 -34.49 48.49 27.72
N SER A 201 -34.36 47.88 28.90
CA SER A 201 -34.44 48.61 30.17
C SER A 201 -34.45 47.65 31.37
N SER A 202 -34.23 48.27 32.51
CA SER A 202 -33.80 47.81 33.81
C SER A 202 -34.90 47.22 34.71
N THR A 203 -34.42 46.41 35.66
CA THR A 203 -34.80 46.33 37.08
C THR A 203 -36.17 45.77 37.53
N SER A 204 -36.01 44.75 38.38
CA SER A 204 -36.63 44.56 39.72
C SER A 204 -37.99 43.87 39.85
N GLY A 205 -38.10 43.10 40.93
CA GLY A 205 -39.37 42.62 41.53
C GLY A 205 -39.68 41.16 41.19
N ALA A 206 -39.21 40.18 41.96
CA ALA A 206 -39.81 39.70 43.21
C ALA A 206 -41.12 38.89 43.05
N SER A 207 -40.97 37.59 43.36
CA SER A 207 -41.84 36.80 44.25
C SER A 207 -43.15 36.16 43.75
N SER A 208 -43.35 34.95 44.30
CA SER A 208 -44.59 34.16 44.45
C SER A 208 -45.01 33.37 43.20
N SER A 209 -45.49 32.12 43.27
CA SER A 209 -45.83 31.24 44.38
C SER A 209 -46.20 29.84 43.85
N THR A 210 -46.14 28.83 44.75
CA THR A 210 -46.97 27.58 44.80
C THR A 210 -46.81 26.52 43.69
N SER A 211 -46.84 25.21 43.93
CA SER A 211 -47.38 24.38 45.04
C SER A 211 -46.93 22.90 44.91
N GLY A 212 -47.03 22.15 46.03
CA GLY A 212 -47.29 20.70 46.07
C GLY A 212 -46.12 19.80 46.49
N SER A 213 -45.92 19.50 47.78
CA SER A 213 -46.36 18.28 48.49
C SER A 213 -45.75 16.97 47.93
N SER A 214 -44.99 16.13 48.65
CA SER A 214 -45.31 15.51 49.95
C SER A 214 -44.08 14.82 50.58
N SER A 215 -44.03 14.80 51.91
CA SER A 215 -43.06 14.19 52.85
C SER A 215 -43.17 12.64 52.94
N PRO A 216 -42.58 11.92 53.94
CA PRO A 216 -41.59 12.29 54.97
C PRO A 216 -40.49 11.23 55.27
N SER A 217 -39.66 11.56 56.27
CA SER A 217 -39.01 10.70 57.30
C SER A 217 -37.49 10.57 57.19
N SER A 218 -36.65 10.71 58.22
CA SER A 218 -36.73 11.25 59.59
C SER A 218 -35.36 11.00 60.26
N PHE A 219 -35.07 11.76 61.33
CA PHE A 219 -33.98 11.64 62.33
C PHE A 219 -32.64 12.31 62.00
N SER A 220 -31.98 13.07 62.89
CA SER A 220 -32.35 13.77 64.14
C SER A 220 -31.14 14.63 64.56
N ASP A 221 -31.43 15.80 65.14
CA ASP A 221 -30.54 16.78 65.77
C ASP A 221 -29.62 16.22 66.87
N SER A 222 -28.47 16.87 67.11
CA SER A 222 -28.25 17.73 68.31
C SER A 222 -26.79 18.21 68.48
N SER A 223 -26.64 19.53 68.62
CA SER A 223 -25.50 20.41 68.98
C SER A 223 -25.09 20.28 70.48
N PRO A 224 -24.34 21.21 71.18
CA PRO A 224 -23.53 22.40 70.82
C PRO A 224 -22.19 22.68 71.63
N THR A 225 -21.28 23.52 71.06
CA THR A 225 -20.43 24.66 71.60
C THR A 225 -19.61 24.60 72.94
N PRO A 226 -18.75 25.60 73.34
CA PRO A 226 -18.06 26.72 72.64
C PRO A 226 -16.55 27.00 73.01
N SER A 227 -15.98 27.99 72.29
CA SER A 227 -15.04 29.07 72.69
C SER A 227 -13.60 28.80 73.15
N ASP A 228 -12.63 29.36 72.40
CA ASP A 228 -11.95 30.59 72.86
C ASP A 228 -11.34 31.40 71.70
N SER A 229 -11.30 32.72 71.89
CA SER A 229 -11.11 33.76 70.87
C SER A 229 -10.01 34.75 71.24
N SER A 230 -9.17 35.18 70.28
CA SER A 230 -8.53 36.51 70.28
C SER A 230 -8.01 36.94 68.88
N SER A 231 -8.79 37.81 68.20
CA SER A 231 -8.47 39.04 67.41
C SER A 231 -7.05 39.27 66.82
N ALA A 232 -6.77 39.83 65.63
CA ALA A 232 -7.45 40.53 64.49
C ALA A 232 -6.37 40.79 63.36
N PRO A 233 -6.57 41.48 62.21
CA PRO A 233 -7.78 41.85 61.44
C PRO A 233 -7.84 41.19 60.03
N SER A 234 -9.05 41.17 59.46
CA SER A 234 -9.38 40.58 58.17
C SER A 234 -8.99 41.48 56.99
N GLY A 235 -8.02 41.05 56.17
CA GLY A 235 -7.92 41.46 54.77
C GLY A 235 -8.98 40.77 53.91
N PRO A 236 -9.31 41.28 52.71
CA PRO A 236 -10.26 40.60 51.82
C PRO A 236 -9.78 39.16 51.56
N PRO A 237 -10.69 38.17 51.51
CA PRO A 237 -10.31 36.79 51.25
C PRO A 237 -9.58 36.74 49.90
N SER A 238 -8.40 36.11 49.91
CA SER A 238 -7.71 35.75 48.68
C SER A 238 -8.69 34.97 47.79
N PRO A 239 -8.70 35.21 46.47
CA PRO A 239 -9.53 34.43 45.57
C PRO A 239 -9.21 32.94 45.78
N PRO A 240 -10.20 32.04 45.66
CA PRO A 240 -9.95 30.60 45.77
C PRO A 240 -8.83 30.24 44.78
N PRO A 241 -7.96 29.27 45.10
CA PRO A 241 -6.95 28.81 44.16
C PRO A 241 -7.68 28.46 42.87
N SER A 242 -7.29 29.16 41.80
CA SER A 242 -7.79 28.92 40.45
C SER A 242 -7.72 27.43 40.20
N SER A 243 -8.87 26.79 39.96
CA SER A 243 -8.92 25.39 39.53
C SER A 243 -8.12 25.27 38.24
N GLN A 244 -6.85 24.87 38.35
CA GLN A 244 -6.06 24.53 37.19
C GLN A 244 -6.77 23.36 36.51
N GLY A 245 -7.14 23.53 35.24
CA GLY A 245 -7.65 22.42 34.43
C GLY A 245 -6.60 21.29 34.37
N PRO A 246 -6.99 20.08 33.93
CA PRO A 246 -6.07 18.95 33.88
C PRO A 246 -4.83 19.29 33.06
N THR A 247 -3.66 19.17 33.68
CA THR A 247 -2.35 19.30 33.05
C THR A 247 -2.17 18.15 32.05
N LEU A 248 -1.74 18.45 30.82
CA LEU A 248 -1.47 17.40 29.83
C LEU A 248 -0.22 16.60 30.25
N PRO A 249 -0.25 15.25 30.19
CA PRO A 249 0.92 14.44 30.45
C PRO A 249 2.07 14.75 29.47
N VAL A 250 3.32 14.62 29.92
CA VAL A 250 4.52 14.74 29.08
C VAL A 250 4.57 13.63 28.02
N TYR A 251 5.40 13.79 26.99
CA TYR A 251 5.37 12.96 25.78
C TYR A 251 5.40 11.45 26.06
N GLN A 252 6.38 11.01 26.85
CA GLN A 252 6.56 9.61 27.22
C GLN A 252 5.35 9.07 28.01
N ASP A 253 4.71 9.88 28.86
CA ASP A 253 3.51 9.49 29.58
C ASP A 253 2.30 9.38 28.65
N ARG A 254 2.24 10.19 27.58
CA ARG A 254 1.20 10.06 26.55
C ARG A 254 1.36 8.79 25.74
N ILE A 255 2.58 8.42 25.37
CA ILE A 255 2.88 7.14 24.72
C ILE A 255 2.48 5.97 25.62
N LEU A 256 2.86 6.00 26.90
CA LEU A 256 2.47 4.99 27.88
C LEU A 256 0.95 4.90 28.05
N ASN A 257 0.26 6.05 28.14
CA ASN A 257 -1.19 6.07 28.24
C ASN A 257 -1.89 5.55 26.98
N LEU A 258 -1.32 5.77 25.79
CA LEU A 258 -1.83 5.20 24.54
C LEU A 258 -1.73 3.67 24.51
N LEU A 259 -0.68 3.11 25.12
CA LEU A 259 -0.51 1.67 25.24
C LEU A 259 -1.48 1.05 26.26
N ALA A 260 -1.79 1.77 27.35
CA ALA A 260 -2.79 1.34 28.32
C ALA A 260 -4.23 1.51 27.81
N HIS A 261 -4.49 2.57 27.04
CA HIS A 261 -5.83 2.99 26.65
C HIS A 261 -5.88 3.43 25.16
N PRO A 262 -5.62 2.54 24.20
CA PRO A 262 -5.64 2.90 22.79
C PRO A 262 -7.07 3.31 22.35
N PRO A 263 -7.23 4.38 21.56
CA PRO A 263 -8.54 4.79 21.06
C PRO A 263 -9.14 3.70 20.16
N GLY A 264 -10.46 3.66 20.05
CA GLY A 264 -11.20 2.49 19.54
C GLY A 264 -10.80 1.98 18.14
N TRP A 265 -10.25 2.81 17.25
CA TRP A 265 -9.72 2.32 15.98
C TRP A 265 -8.28 1.77 16.10
N LEU A 266 -7.49 2.28 17.03
CA LEU A 266 -6.09 1.88 17.23
C LEU A 266 -6.00 0.59 18.05
N SER A 267 -6.99 0.30 18.89
CA SER A 267 -7.06 -0.92 19.71
C SER A 267 -7.09 -2.22 18.91
N GLN A 268 -7.40 -2.16 17.61
CA GLN A 268 -7.28 -3.32 16.71
C GLN A 268 -5.82 -3.65 16.32
N TYR A 269 -4.89 -2.70 16.54
CA TYR A 269 -3.47 -2.80 16.16
C TYR A 269 -2.51 -2.72 17.36
N ILE A 270 -2.97 -2.16 18.48
CA ILE A 270 -2.27 -2.09 19.76
C ILE A 270 -3.20 -2.75 20.79
N GLN A 271 -2.80 -3.91 21.31
CA GLN A 271 -3.50 -4.52 22.43
C GLN A 271 -3.24 -3.68 23.70
N PRO A 272 -4.28 -3.31 24.46
CA PRO A 272 -4.09 -2.63 25.73
C PRO A 272 -3.21 -3.43 26.69
N VAL A 273 -2.28 -2.76 27.37
CA VAL A 273 -1.39 -3.38 28.37
C VAL A 273 -1.49 -2.69 29.71
N ASP A 274 -1.26 -3.42 30.80
CA ASP A 274 -1.16 -2.83 32.13
C ASP A 274 0.15 -2.06 32.23
N VAL A 275 0.06 -0.73 32.28
CA VAL A 275 1.23 0.14 32.42
C VAL A 275 1.37 0.59 33.86
N THR A 276 2.51 0.31 34.47
CA THR A 276 2.85 0.86 35.78
C THR A 276 3.41 2.28 35.61
N PRO A 277 2.76 3.33 36.16
CA PRO A 277 3.30 4.69 36.06
C PRO A 277 4.66 4.80 36.74
N VAL A 278 5.62 5.47 36.10
CA VAL A 278 6.91 5.79 36.72
C VAL A 278 6.67 6.98 37.67
N PRO A 279 6.84 6.81 39.00
CA PRO A 279 6.57 7.90 39.93
C PRO A 279 7.58 9.04 39.74
N SER A 280 7.12 10.28 39.81
CA SER A 280 7.99 11.47 39.66
C SER A 280 9.11 11.54 40.70
N SER A 281 8.92 10.94 41.88
CA SER A 281 9.96 10.77 42.90
C SER A 281 11.09 9.84 42.47
N ALA A 282 10.84 8.96 41.49
CA ALA A 282 11.83 8.10 40.84
C ALA A 282 12.29 8.70 39.50
N LEU A 283 12.27 10.02 39.34
CA LEU A 283 12.84 10.73 38.18
C LEU A 283 13.87 11.77 38.65
N PRO A 284 14.86 12.13 37.81
CA PRO A 284 15.96 13.02 38.21
C PRO A 284 15.48 14.46 38.41
N GLN A 285 15.63 14.99 39.62
CA GLN A 285 15.16 16.35 39.94
C GLN A 285 15.92 17.45 39.18
N ASP A 286 17.18 17.19 38.80
CA ASP A 286 18.03 18.14 38.07
C ASP A 286 17.83 18.10 36.54
N GLY A 287 16.86 17.32 36.04
CA GLY A 287 16.53 17.25 34.62
C GLY A 287 16.98 15.96 33.93
N ILE A 288 17.87 16.06 32.94
CA ILE A 288 18.31 14.94 32.09
C ILE A 288 18.86 13.78 32.95
N PRO A 289 18.37 12.55 32.78
CA PRO A 289 18.81 11.41 33.57
C PRO A 289 20.28 11.06 33.29
N SER A 290 21.04 10.76 34.35
CA SER A 290 22.44 10.28 34.24
C SER A 290 22.52 8.77 34.05
N ALA A 291 23.42 8.31 33.18
CA ALA A 291 23.64 6.88 32.89
C ALA A 291 24.22 6.09 34.07
N SER A 292 24.72 6.79 35.09
CA SER A 292 25.32 6.20 36.29
C SER A 292 24.31 5.82 37.38
N VAL A 293 23.02 6.11 37.19
CA VAL A 293 21.96 5.85 38.17
C VAL A 293 21.08 4.70 37.68
N VAL A 294 20.94 3.66 38.50
CA VAL A 294 20.02 2.55 38.23
C VAL A 294 18.65 2.93 38.76
N TRP A 295 17.68 3.00 37.85
CA TRP A 295 16.29 3.35 38.17
C TRP A 295 15.47 2.06 38.33
N PRO A 296 14.98 1.74 39.55
CA PRO A 296 14.18 0.55 39.78
C PRO A 296 12.76 0.75 39.23
N THR A 297 12.23 -0.28 38.57
CA THR A 297 10.84 -0.33 38.09
C THR A 297 9.99 -1.21 39.02
N PRO A 298 8.91 -0.70 39.62
CA PRO A 298 7.96 -1.58 40.31
C PRO A 298 7.19 -2.38 39.25
N GLN A 299 7.44 -3.69 39.15
CA GLN A 299 6.71 -4.64 38.29
C GLN A 299 6.64 -4.22 36.79
N PRO A 300 7.76 -4.30 36.04
CA PRO A 300 7.78 -3.90 34.63
C PRO A 300 6.91 -4.81 33.76
N PHE A 301 6.12 -4.21 32.87
CA PHE A 301 5.34 -4.96 31.89
C PHE A 301 6.24 -5.52 30.80
N HIS A 302 6.26 -6.85 30.68
CA HIS A 302 6.97 -7.54 29.61
C HIS A 302 6.07 -7.61 28.39
N LEU A 303 6.44 -6.91 27.32
CA LEU A 303 5.68 -6.87 26.08
C LEU A 303 5.60 -8.25 25.40
N GLY A 304 6.48 -9.20 25.75
CA GLY A 304 6.50 -10.55 25.18
C GLY A 304 6.93 -10.62 23.71
N ASP A 305 7.07 -9.46 23.03
CA ASP A 305 7.25 -9.32 21.59
C ASP A 305 8.67 -9.63 21.06
N LEU A 306 9.69 -9.54 21.90
CA LEU A 306 11.09 -9.93 21.62
C LEU A 306 11.53 -11.11 22.52
N GLY A 307 10.57 -11.87 23.07
CA GLY A 307 10.78 -13.12 23.81
C GLY A 307 10.78 -14.36 22.92
N THR A 308 10.26 -14.26 21.70
CA THR A 308 10.82 -14.99 20.57
C THR A 308 12.21 -14.39 20.31
N PRO A 309 13.28 -15.19 20.14
CA PRO A 309 14.56 -14.61 19.76
C PRO A 309 14.32 -13.68 18.57
N ALA A 310 14.89 -12.47 18.63
CA ALA A 310 14.90 -11.60 17.46
C ALA A 310 15.29 -12.50 16.27
N PRO A 311 14.45 -12.63 15.22
CA PRO A 311 14.88 -13.36 14.05
C PRO A 311 16.26 -12.80 13.73
N ALA A 312 17.25 -13.68 13.50
CA ALA A 312 18.56 -13.25 13.04
C ALA A 312 18.33 -12.14 12.01
N PRO A 313 19.06 -10.99 12.07
CA PRO A 313 18.81 -9.89 11.15
C PRO A 313 18.62 -10.50 9.78
N PRO A 314 17.46 -10.32 9.13
CA PRO A 314 17.09 -11.19 8.02
C PRO A 314 18.25 -11.13 7.05
N THR A 315 18.80 -12.30 6.74
CA THR A 315 19.81 -12.47 5.71
C THR A 315 19.18 -12.15 4.37
N ARG A 316 18.82 -10.88 4.09
CA ARG A 316 18.13 -10.43 2.87
C ARG A 316 16.86 -11.22 2.45
N THR A 317 16.35 -12.18 3.24
CA THR A 317 15.36 -13.20 2.78
C THR A 317 14.07 -13.32 3.59
N SER A 318 13.73 -12.43 4.53
CA SER A 318 12.39 -12.51 5.14
C SER A 318 11.30 -12.17 4.11
N LEU A 319 10.42 -13.14 3.84
CA LEU A 319 9.30 -13.00 2.90
C LEU A 319 8.38 -11.84 3.28
N VAL A 320 7.91 -11.08 2.29
CA VAL A 320 6.90 -10.04 2.49
C VAL A 320 5.56 -10.50 1.94
N ARG A 321 4.58 -10.70 2.83
CA ARG A 321 3.23 -11.11 2.42
C ARG A 321 2.40 -9.92 1.93
N ILE A 322 1.85 -10.05 0.72
CA ILE A 322 0.93 -9.10 0.10
C ILE A 322 -0.41 -9.80 -0.10
N ALA A 323 -1.41 -9.35 0.66
CA ALA A 323 -2.72 -9.99 0.69
C ALA A 323 -3.82 -8.98 0.96
N GLY A 324 -5.03 -9.28 0.49
CA GLY A 324 -6.25 -8.60 0.87
C GLY A 324 -7.27 -9.57 1.47
N SER A 325 -8.46 -9.04 1.81
CA SER A 325 -9.59 -9.84 2.30
C SER A 325 -10.10 -10.86 1.26
N ASP A 326 -9.89 -10.58 -0.02
CA ASP A 326 -10.21 -11.45 -1.15
C ASP A 326 -9.23 -11.24 -2.32
N ARG A 327 -9.50 -11.88 -3.45
CA ARG A 327 -8.71 -11.78 -4.70
C ARG A 327 -8.65 -10.37 -5.28
N VAL A 328 -9.72 -9.58 -5.16
CA VAL A 328 -9.77 -8.22 -5.69
C VAL A 328 -8.93 -7.29 -4.81
N ALA A 329 -9.06 -7.39 -3.48
CA ALA A 329 -8.21 -6.64 -2.56
C ALA A 329 -6.73 -7.03 -2.69
N THR A 330 -6.41 -8.31 -2.90
CA THR A 330 -5.04 -8.75 -3.13
C THR A 330 -4.46 -8.15 -4.41
N ALA A 331 -5.21 -8.18 -5.52
CA ALA A 331 -4.82 -7.54 -6.77
C ALA A 331 -4.57 -6.02 -6.61
N VAL A 332 -5.44 -5.32 -5.87
CA VAL A 332 -5.25 -3.90 -5.56
C VAL A 332 -3.97 -3.68 -4.74
N ASN A 333 -3.73 -4.48 -3.71
CA ASN A 333 -2.54 -4.33 -2.86
C ASN A 333 -1.25 -4.59 -3.64
N GLN A 334 -1.24 -5.60 -4.54
CA GLN A 334 -0.11 -5.84 -5.44
C GLN A 334 0.11 -4.68 -6.42
N ALA A 335 -0.96 -4.11 -6.97
CA ALA A 335 -0.88 -2.96 -7.86
C ALA A 335 -0.33 -1.71 -7.16
N LEU A 336 -0.78 -1.43 -5.94
CA LEU A 336 -0.31 -0.26 -5.19
C LEU A 336 1.13 -0.42 -4.68
N LEU A 337 1.57 -1.66 -4.46
CA LEU A 337 2.97 -1.95 -4.14
C LEU A 337 3.89 -1.73 -5.33
N GLY A 338 3.54 -2.28 -6.50
CA GLY A 338 4.39 -2.18 -7.70
C GLY A 338 4.41 -0.78 -8.32
N TRP A 339 3.29 -0.06 -8.22
CA TRP A 339 3.12 1.25 -8.87
C TRP A 339 2.75 2.36 -7.87
N PRO A 340 3.60 2.63 -6.86
CA PRO A 340 3.29 3.60 -5.80
C PRO A 340 3.21 5.04 -6.32
N GLN A 341 3.85 5.33 -7.45
CA GLN A 341 3.86 6.65 -8.11
C GLN A 341 2.81 6.77 -9.22
N GLY A 342 1.94 5.77 -9.36
CA GLY A 342 1.02 5.65 -10.48
C GLY A 342 1.52 4.70 -11.57
N ALA A 343 0.62 4.35 -12.49
CA ALA A 343 0.89 3.46 -13.60
C ALA A 343 0.43 4.10 -14.91
N PRO A 344 1.21 4.07 -16.01
CA PRO A 344 0.82 4.64 -17.30
C PRO A 344 -0.47 4.00 -17.87
N ALA A 345 -0.70 2.72 -17.58
CA ALA A 345 -1.91 2.01 -17.94
C ALA A 345 -2.36 1.08 -16.80
N VAL A 346 -3.59 0.59 -16.88
CA VAL A 346 -4.08 -0.52 -16.05
C VAL A 346 -4.71 -1.56 -16.95
N VAL A 347 -4.40 -2.83 -16.69
CA VAL A 347 -5.06 -3.96 -17.33
C VAL A 347 -6.15 -4.47 -16.39
N LEU A 348 -7.40 -4.47 -16.84
CA LEU A 348 -8.56 -4.88 -16.06
C LEU A 348 -9.11 -6.19 -16.60
N ALA A 349 -9.30 -7.17 -15.72
CA ALA A 349 -9.89 -8.45 -16.06
C ALA A 349 -10.97 -8.86 -15.06
N ARG A 350 -11.73 -9.91 -15.40
CA ARG A 350 -12.74 -10.48 -14.52
C ARG A 350 -12.08 -11.27 -13.38
N SER A 351 -12.71 -11.26 -12.21
CA SER A 351 -12.17 -11.87 -10.98
C SER A 351 -12.53 -13.36 -10.82
N ASP A 352 -13.44 -13.88 -11.62
CA ASP A 352 -14.06 -15.21 -11.49
C ASP A 352 -13.65 -16.20 -12.59
N ASP A 353 -12.85 -15.78 -13.58
CA ASP A 353 -12.26 -16.65 -14.61
C ASP A 353 -10.86 -16.14 -15.01
N TYR A 354 -9.99 -17.04 -15.49
CA TYR A 354 -8.55 -16.80 -15.65
C TYR A 354 -8.02 -16.55 -17.09
N PRO A 355 -8.56 -17.14 -18.17
CA PRO A 355 -7.84 -17.25 -19.45
C PRO A 355 -7.47 -15.91 -20.08
N ASP A 356 -8.39 -14.94 -20.05
CA ASP A 356 -8.17 -13.63 -20.66
C ASP A 356 -7.07 -12.86 -19.91
N ALA A 357 -7.11 -12.91 -18.58
CA ALA A 357 -6.17 -12.22 -17.71
C ALA A 357 -4.75 -12.82 -17.80
N LEU A 358 -4.66 -14.15 -17.95
CA LEU A 358 -3.42 -14.89 -18.13
C LEU A 358 -2.68 -14.44 -19.41
N ALA A 359 -3.39 -14.38 -20.53
CA ALA A 359 -2.82 -13.88 -21.79
C ALA A 359 -2.41 -12.40 -21.68
N GLY A 360 -3.00 -11.67 -20.73
CA GLY A 360 -2.73 -10.27 -20.44
C GLY A 360 -1.42 -9.97 -19.71
N VAL A 361 -0.78 -10.94 -19.05
CA VAL A 361 0.43 -10.68 -18.25
C VAL A 361 1.59 -10.10 -19.09
N PRO A 362 1.93 -10.65 -20.28
CA PRO A 362 2.92 -10.04 -21.16
C PRO A 362 2.57 -8.62 -21.60
N LEU A 363 1.29 -8.36 -21.86
CA LEU A 363 0.82 -7.02 -22.24
C LEU A 363 0.97 -6.04 -21.08
N ALA A 364 0.57 -6.44 -19.87
CA ALA A 364 0.71 -5.65 -18.66
C ALA A 364 2.17 -5.27 -18.41
N ALA A 365 3.10 -6.24 -18.56
CA ALA A 365 4.53 -5.98 -18.45
C ALA A 365 5.06 -5.02 -19.52
N LYS A 366 4.65 -5.17 -20.80
CA LYS A 366 5.04 -4.24 -21.88
C LYS A 366 4.56 -2.82 -21.62
N LEU A 367 3.36 -2.68 -21.05
CA LEU A 367 2.73 -1.40 -20.75
C LEU A 367 3.20 -0.79 -19.43
N ASP A 368 4.02 -1.50 -18.65
CA ASP A 368 4.35 -1.15 -17.27
C ASP A 368 3.08 -0.88 -16.43
N ALA A 369 2.18 -1.86 -16.40
CA ALA A 369 0.84 -1.73 -15.85
C ALA A 369 0.50 -2.87 -14.89
N PRO A 370 -0.23 -2.60 -13.78
CA PRO A 370 -0.81 -3.66 -12.97
C PRO A 370 -1.98 -4.34 -13.67
N ILE A 371 -2.24 -5.58 -13.27
CA ILE A 371 -3.52 -6.25 -13.52
C ILE A 371 -4.43 -6.07 -12.30
N LEU A 372 -5.60 -5.48 -12.50
CA LEU A 372 -6.68 -5.40 -11.50
C LEU A 372 -7.82 -6.34 -11.86
N LEU A 373 -8.55 -6.79 -10.84
CA LEU A 373 -9.64 -7.74 -10.98
C LEU A 373 -10.97 -7.12 -10.55
N THR A 374 -12.02 -7.34 -11.31
CA THR A 374 -13.39 -6.91 -10.96
C THR A 374 -14.43 -7.96 -11.28
N ALA A 375 -15.62 -7.86 -10.70
CA ALA A 375 -16.73 -8.73 -11.08
C ALA A 375 -17.17 -8.47 -12.54
N PRO A 376 -17.69 -9.46 -13.27
CA PRO A 376 -18.08 -9.32 -14.68
C PRO A 376 -19.10 -8.22 -14.96
N LYS A 377 -19.94 -7.88 -13.97
CA LYS A 377 -21.11 -7.02 -14.14
C LYS A 377 -20.94 -5.59 -13.61
N GLY A 378 -19.77 -5.22 -13.11
CA GLY A 378 -19.52 -3.87 -12.59
C GLY A 378 -18.12 -3.69 -12.03
N LEU A 379 -17.69 -2.44 -11.91
CA LEU A 379 -16.37 -2.09 -11.40
C LEU A 379 -16.36 -2.07 -9.87
N ASP A 380 -15.59 -2.95 -9.24
CA ASP A 380 -15.46 -3.05 -7.78
C ASP A 380 -14.97 -1.71 -7.20
N LYS A 381 -15.60 -1.23 -6.12
CA LYS A 381 -15.26 0.05 -5.50
C LYS A 381 -13.79 0.18 -5.11
N ARG A 382 -13.15 -0.92 -4.71
CA ARG A 382 -11.71 -0.93 -4.40
C ARG A 382 -10.86 -0.70 -5.64
N VAL A 383 -11.26 -1.25 -6.78
CA VAL A 383 -10.65 -0.97 -8.08
C VAL A 383 -10.88 0.47 -8.50
N GLN A 384 -12.07 1.03 -8.26
CA GLN A 384 -12.34 2.46 -8.51
C GLN A 384 -11.38 3.36 -7.72
N THR A 385 -11.18 3.06 -6.43
CA THR A 385 -10.20 3.77 -5.59
C THR A 385 -8.78 3.57 -6.10
N ALA A 386 -8.39 2.33 -6.44
CA ALA A 386 -7.05 2.05 -6.97
C ALA A 386 -6.78 2.79 -8.28
N LEU A 387 -7.75 2.88 -9.20
CA LEU A 387 -7.62 3.64 -10.44
C LEU A 387 -7.40 5.14 -10.18
N LYS A 388 -8.03 5.70 -9.13
CA LYS A 388 -7.77 7.08 -8.70
C LYS A 388 -6.43 7.26 -8.03
N THR A 389 -5.76 6.20 -7.59
CA THR A 389 -4.38 6.28 -7.09
C THR A 389 -3.40 6.12 -8.24
N LEU A 390 -3.63 5.10 -9.07
CA LEU A 390 -2.77 4.71 -10.18
C LEU A 390 -2.81 5.73 -11.33
N HIS A 391 -3.91 6.49 -11.47
CA HIS A 391 -4.14 7.51 -12.50
C HIS A 391 -3.71 7.09 -13.93
N PRO A 392 -4.12 5.90 -14.44
CA PRO A 392 -3.69 5.47 -15.75
C PRO A 392 -4.20 6.36 -16.88
N ASN A 393 -3.37 6.52 -17.91
CA ASN A 393 -3.79 7.17 -19.16
C ASN A 393 -4.80 6.29 -19.92
N THR A 394 -4.65 4.97 -19.83
CA THR A 394 -5.48 4.01 -20.53
C THR A 394 -5.82 2.81 -19.66
N VAL A 395 -7.08 2.39 -19.67
CA VAL A 395 -7.55 1.15 -19.05
C VAL A 395 -7.82 0.12 -20.16
N TYR A 396 -7.08 -0.98 -20.13
CA TYR A 396 -7.25 -2.09 -21.06
C TYR A 396 -8.21 -3.11 -20.46
N LEU A 397 -9.34 -3.38 -21.12
CA LEU A 397 -10.33 -4.35 -20.67
C LEU A 397 -10.09 -5.68 -21.38
N LEU A 398 -9.73 -6.73 -20.64
CA LEU A 398 -9.50 -8.05 -21.20
C LEU A 398 -10.80 -8.85 -21.25
N GLY A 399 -11.07 -9.42 -22.42
CA GLY A 399 -12.27 -10.19 -22.71
C GLY A 399 -13.40 -9.39 -23.34
N GLY A 400 -14.32 -10.12 -23.99
CA GLY A 400 -15.52 -9.56 -24.60
C GLY A 400 -16.53 -9.05 -23.57
N GLU A 401 -17.69 -8.60 -24.03
CA GLU A 401 -18.75 -8.08 -23.16
C GLU A 401 -19.34 -9.15 -22.22
N GLY A 402 -19.22 -10.43 -22.55
CA GLY A 402 -19.57 -11.53 -21.64
C GLY A 402 -18.58 -11.71 -20.46
N ALA A 403 -17.34 -11.23 -20.62
CA ALA A 403 -16.32 -11.28 -19.59
C ALA A 403 -16.34 -10.03 -18.70
N LEU A 404 -16.44 -8.86 -19.32
CA LEU A 404 -16.62 -7.58 -18.65
C LEU A 404 -17.74 -6.84 -19.35
N SER A 405 -18.91 -6.75 -18.71
CA SER A 405 -20.11 -6.19 -19.30
C SER A 405 -19.95 -4.72 -19.68
N PRO A 406 -20.86 -4.17 -20.50
CA PRO A 406 -20.88 -2.73 -20.79
C PRO A 406 -20.97 -1.86 -19.54
N GLN A 407 -21.51 -2.38 -18.43
CA GLN A 407 -21.57 -1.67 -17.15
C GLN A 407 -20.18 -1.31 -16.63
N VAL A 408 -19.17 -2.17 -16.79
CA VAL A 408 -17.80 -1.88 -16.37
C VAL A 408 -17.25 -0.64 -17.11
N SER A 409 -17.51 -0.55 -18.42
CA SER A 409 -17.11 0.61 -19.23
C SER A 409 -17.90 1.88 -18.87
N THR A 410 -19.17 1.74 -18.50
CA THR A 410 -19.99 2.84 -17.97
C THR A 410 -19.44 3.35 -16.64
N ASP A 411 -19.10 2.46 -15.71
CA ASP A 411 -18.51 2.79 -14.41
C ASP A 411 -17.17 3.52 -14.58
N LEU A 412 -16.30 3.04 -15.48
CA LEU A 412 -15.05 3.71 -15.84
C LEU A 412 -15.29 5.12 -16.41
N THR A 413 -16.30 5.28 -17.28
CA THR A 413 -16.66 6.58 -17.85
C THR A 413 -17.12 7.56 -16.77
N ALA A 414 -17.94 7.09 -15.83
CA ALA A 414 -18.41 7.89 -14.69
C ALA A 414 -17.27 8.38 -13.78
N LEU A 415 -16.14 7.69 -13.79
CA LEU A 415 -14.93 8.07 -13.04
C LEU A 415 -13.95 8.95 -13.83
N GLY A 416 -14.24 9.29 -15.09
CA GLY A 416 -13.42 10.16 -15.93
C GLY A 416 -12.56 9.46 -16.99
N TRP A 417 -12.60 8.12 -17.06
CA TRP A 417 -11.99 7.36 -18.16
C TRP A 417 -12.99 7.17 -19.28
N ASN A 418 -13.15 8.21 -20.11
CA ASN A 418 -14.02 8.16 -21.29
C ASN A 418 -13.59 7.09 -22.31
N LYS A 419 -14.40 6.89 -23.35
CA LYS A 419 -14.18 5.83 -24.36
C LYS A 419 -12.82 5.88 -25.05
N THR A 420 -12.18 7.04 -25.19
CA THR A 420 -10.86 7.13 -25.85
C THR A 420 -9.72 6.68 -24.93
N LYS A 421 -9.96 6.58 -23.62
CA LYS A 421 -9.04 6.06 -22.61
C LYS A 421 -9.34 4.60 -22.21
N GLN A 422 -10.26 3.95 -22.91
CA GLN A 422 -10.60 2.54 -22.70
C GLN A 422 -10.28 1.74 -23.95
N VAL A 423 -9.53 0.65 -23.81
CA VAL A 423 -9.20 -0.25 -24.92
C VAL A 423 -9.65 -1.66 -24.57
N ARG A 424 -10.68 -2.16 -25.24
CA ARG A 424 -11.13 -3.54 -25.04
C ARG A 424 -10.39 -4.50 -25.96
N LEU A 425 -9.77 -5.51 -25.36
CA LEU A 425 -9.09 -6.61 -26.02
C LEU A 425 -9.84 -7.90 -25.71
N GLY A 426 -10.85 -8.22 -26.53
CA GLY A 426 -11.74 -9.35 -26.28
C GLY A 426 -12.20 -9.99 -27.57
N GLY A 427 -12.08 -11.32 -27.64
CA GLY A 427 -12.59 -12.13 -28.73
C GLY A 427 -13.90 -12.83 -28.37
N VAL A 428 -14.40 -13.64 -29.31
CA VAL A 428 -15.61 -14.47 -29.12
C VAL A 428 -15.41 -15.61 -28.11
N ASN A 429 -14.16 -15.98 -27.84
CA ASN A 429 -13.75 -17.01 -26.88
C ASN A 429 -12.34 -16.68 -26.33
N ARG A 430 -11.87 -17.48 -25.37
CA ARG A 430 -10.54 -17.31 -24.72
C ARG A 430 -9.37 -17.36 -25.70
N TYR A 431 -9.47 -18.18 -26.75
CA TYR A 431 -8.43 -18.33 -27.77
C TYR A 431 -8.31 -17.08 -28.64
N ALA A 432 -9.47 -16.54 -29.06
CA ALA A 432 -9.57 -15.29 -29.79
C ALA A 432 -9.10 -14.09 -28.95
N THR A 433 -9.44 -14.03 -27.65
CA THR A 433 -8.92 -13.00 -26.75
C THR A 433 -7.40 -13.07 -26.66
N ALA A 434 -6.82 -14.25 -26.42
CA ALA A 434 -5.37 -14.43 -26.35
C ALA A 434 -4.68 -14.01 -27.66
N ALA A 435 -5.26 -14.34 -28.82
CA ALA A 435 -4.77 -13.90 -30.13
C ALA A 435 -4.77 -12.37 -30.28
N ILE A 436 -5.85 -11.69 -29.86
CA ILE A 436 -5.96 -10.21 -29.92
C ILE A 436 -4.94 -9.55 -28.98
N VAL A 437 -4.78 -10.08 -27.77
CA VAL A 437 -3.80 -9.59 -26.79
C VAL A 437 -2.38 -9.78 -27.32
N ALA A 438 -2.06 -10.94 -27.87
CA ALA A 438 -0.76 -11.22 -28.49
C ALA A 438 -0.44 -10.26 -29.65
N GLN A 439 -1.41 -9.94 -30.50
CA GLN A 439 -1.23 -8.98 -31.58
C GLN A 439 -1.03 -7.55 -31.05
N ASN A 440 -1.76 -7.14 -30.00
CA ASN A 440 -1.55 -5.82 -29.36
C ASN A 440 -0.19 -5.73 -28.67
N LEU A 441 0.24 -6.82 -28.02
CA LEU A 441 1.57 -6.92 -27.42
C LEU A 441 2.66 -6.73 -28.47
N MET A 442 2.54 -7.33 -29.65
CA MET A 442 3.60 -7.28 -30.67
C MET A 442 3.51 -6.06 -31.59
N GLY A 443 2.31 -5.55 -31.85
CA GLY A 443 2.11 -4.51 -32.87
C GLY A 443 2.56 -5.00 -34.24
N ALA A 444 3.56 -4.33 -34.82
CA ALA A 444 4.16 -4.72 -36.10
C ALA A 444 5.39 -5.63 -35.95
N GLU A 445 5.85 -5.90 -34.73
CA GLU A 445 7.02 -6.72 -34.45
C GLU A 445 6.71 -8.23 -34.53
N GLN A 446 7.75 -9.04 -34.78
CA GLN A 446 7.65 -10.49 -34.74
C GLN A 446 8.38 -11.01 -33.49
N PRO A 447 7.73 -11.80 -32.63
CA PRO A 447 8.37 -12.34 -31.44
C PRO A 447 9.34 -13.46 -31.82
N HIS A 448 10.47 -13.56 -31.11
CA HIS A 448 11.35 -14.71 -31.25
C HIS A 448 10.64 -16.02 -30.85
N ALA A 449 9.90 -15.97 -29.73
CA ALA A 449 9.21 -17.10 -29.15
C ALA A 449 7.76 -16.77 -28.77
N VAL A 450 6.90 -17.80 -28.74
CA VAL A 450 5.54 -17.76 -28.20
C VAL A 450 5.39 -18.89 -27.18
N ALA A 451 4.73 -18.63 -26.06
CA ALA A 451 4.28 -19.67 -25.15
C ALA A 451 2.87 -20.13 -25.54
N LEU A 452 2.68 -21.44 -25.66
CA LEU A 452 1.39 -22.06 -25.91
C LEU A 452 1.03 -22.94 -24.71
N ALA A 453 -0.08 -22.60 -24.06
CA ALA A 453 -0.61 -23.34 -22.92
C ALA A 453 -2.04 -23.82 -23.19
N THR A 454 -2.56 -24.78 -22.42
CA THR A 454 -3.99 -25.13 -22.52
C THR A 454 -4.86 -23.97 -22.05
N GLY A 455 -5.99 -23.76 -22.73
CA GLY A 455 -7.05 -22.87 -22.29
C GLY A 455 -8.08 -23.56 -21.40
N GLU A 456 -7.93 -24.86 -21.12
CA GLU A 456 -8.90 -25.66 -20.36
C GLU A 456 -8.56 -25.77 -18.86
N ASN A 457 -7.30 -25.53 -18.50
CA ASN A 457 -6.83 -25.46 -17.12
C ASN A 457 -5.74 -24.38 -16.95
N PHE A 458 -5.48 -23.93 -15.73
CA PHE A 458 -4.62 -22.77 -15.45
C PHE A 458 -3.19 -23.03 -14.95
N PRO A 459 -2.87 -24.09 -14.17
CA PRO A 459 -1.61 -24.13 -13.43
C PRO A 459 -0.35 -24.11 -14.30
N ASP A 460 -0.32 -24.93 -15.35
CA ASP A 460 0.81 -24.95 -16.29
C ASP A 460 0.93 -23.60 -17.00
N ALA A 461 -0.18 -22.98 -17.39
CA ALA A 461 -0.16 -21.70 -18.07
C ALA A 461 0.33 -20.56 -17.17
N LEU A 462 -0.02 -20.55 -15.89
CA LEU A 462 0.48 -19.57 -14.92
C LEU A 462 1.98 -19.71 -14.66
N SER A 463 2.53 -20.92 -14.79
CA SER A 463 3.96 -21.16 -14.55
C SER A 463 4.90 -20.36 -15.47
N ILE A 464 4.44 -19.99 -16.67
CA ILE A 464 5.18 -19.18 -17.63
C ILE A 464 4.84 -17.69 -17.54
N ALA A 465 3.81 -17.28 -16.79
CA ALA A 465 3.21 -15.96 -16.92
C ALA A 465 4.19 -14.80 -16.63
N SER A 466 4.92 -14.86 -15.51
CA SER A 466 5.90 -13.83 -15.13
C SER A 466 7.08 -13.77 -16.10
N VAL A 467 7.60 -14.94 -16.50
CA VAL A 467 8.65 -15.07 -17.52
C VAL A 467 8.21 -14.52 -18.87
N ALA A 468 6.99 -14.83 -19.29
CA ALA A 468 6.42 -14.29 -20.53
C ALA A 468 6.27 -12.76 -20.47
N GLY A 469 5.93 -12.23 -19.28
CA GLY A 469 6.03 -10.82 -18.93
C GLY A 469 7.40 -10.22 -19.23
N GLN A 470 8.43 -10.72 -18.55
CA GLN A 470 9.80 -10.22 -18.66
C GLN A 470 10.36 -10.32 -20.09
N GLN A 471 10.07 -11.42 -20.78
CA GLN A 471 10.54 -11.67 -22.14
C GLN A 471 9.69 -10.99 -23.22
N LYS A 472 8.61 -10.30 -22.83
CA LYS A 472 7.59 -9.75 -23.75
C LYS A 472 7.10 -10.82 -24.74
N MET A 473 7.02 -12.07 -24.26
CA MET A 473 6.67 -13.25 -25.04
C MET A 473 5.15 -13.40 -25.05
N PRO A 474 4.48 -13.43 -26.22
CA PRO A 474 3.05 -13.67 -26.26
C PRO A 474 2.68 -15.03 -25.67
N VAL A 475 1.57 -15.07 -24.94
CA VAL A 475 0.95 -16.30 -24.46
C VAL A 475 -0.31 -16.54 -25.29
N LEU A 476 -0.34 -17.67 -25.98
CA LEU A 476 -1.50 -18.17 -26.71
C LEU A 476 -2.08 -19.39 -26.00
N LEU A 477 -3.36 -19.68 -26.28
CA LEU A 477 -4.09 -20.78 -25.65
C LEU A 477 -4.49 -21.83 -26.70
N THR A 478 -4.54 -23.10 -26.31
CA THR A 478 -4.99 -24.23 -27.15
C THR A 478 -5.97 -25.12 -26.39
N GLU A 479 -6.74 -25.93 -27.10
CA GLU A 479 -7.43 -27.07 -26.49
C GLU A 479 -6.43 -28.20 -26.25
N THR A 480 -6.80 -29.17 -25.41
CA THR A 480 -5.90 -30.30 -25.06
C THR A 480 -5.48 -31.10 -26.29
N SER A 481 -6.41 -31.36 -27.20
CA SER A 481 -6.20 -32.26 -28.36
C SER A 481 -6.23 -31.59 -29.73
N HIS A 482 -6.44 -30.28 -29.80
CA HIS A 482 -6.60 -29.56 -31.06
C HIS A 482 -6.16 -28.10 -30.92
N ILE A 483 -5.60 -27.51 -31.99
CA ILE A 483 -5.30 -26.08 -32.04
C ILE A 483 -6.50 -25.29 -32.59
N PRO A 484 -7.11 -24.39 -31.80
CA PRO A 484 -8.19 -23.54 -32.28
C PRO A 484 -7.75 -22.68 -33.47
N ALA A 485 -8.69 -22.40 -34.37
CA ALA A 485 -8.42 -21.67 -35.61
C ALA A 485 -7.82 -20.27 -35.34
N GLU A 486 -8.29 -19.60 -34.30
CA GLU A 486 -7.84 -18.27 -33.88
C GLU A 486 -6.39 -18.30 -33.39
N THR A 487 -6.02 -19.34 -32.64
CA THR A 487 -4.65 -19.57 -32.18
C THR A 487 -3.73 -19.85 -33.35
N LEU A 488 -4.15 -20.70 -34.28
CA LEU A 488 -3.36 -21.02 -35.46
C LEU A 488 -3.18 -19.79 -36.37
N GLN A 489 -4.23 -18.98 -36.52
CA GLN A 489 -4.15 -17.71 -37.25
C GLN A 489 -3.16 -16.74 -36.58
N ALA A 490 -3.19 -16.64 -35.25
CA ALA A 490 -2.24 -15.82 -34.50
C ALA A 490 -0.79 -16.29 -34.72
N LEU A 491 -0.52 -17.59 -34.65
CA LEU A 491 0.82 -18.13 -34.93
C LEU A 491 1.30 -17.80 -36.35
N ARG A 492 0.42 -17.89 -37.36
CA ARG A 492 0.75 -17.51 -38.75
C ARG A 492 1.04 -16.02 -38.90
N ALA A 493 0.36 -15.16 -38.15
CA ALA A 493 0.57 -13.72 -38.17
C ALA A 493 1.87 -13.33 -37.46
N LEU A 494 2.10 -13.90 -36.27
CA LEU A 494 3.27 -13.62 -35.43
C LEU A 494 4.57 -14.21 -36.00
N LYS A 495 4.49 -15.35 -36.70
CA LYS A 495 5.63 -16.06 -37.30
C LYS A 495 6.78 -16.30 -36.31
N PRO A 496 6.53 -16.86 -35.11
CA PRO A 496 7.59 -17.10 -34.16
C PRO A 496 8.56 -18.16 -34.67
N SER A 497 9.85 -18.01 -34.36
CA SER A 497 10.85 -19.03 -34.64
C SER A 497 10.86 -20.18 -33.61
N LEU A 498 10.23 -19.96 -32.45
CA LEU A 498 10.17 -20.89 -31.33
C LEU A 498 8.78 -20.91 -30.69
N ILE A 499 8.26 -22.10 -30.42
CA ILE A 499 7.03 -22.29 -29.64
C ILE A 499 7.36 -23.12 -28.41
N TYR A 500 7.10 -22.57 -27.23
CA TYR A 500 7.16 -23.31 -25.97
C TYR A 500 5.78 -23.89 -25.66
N LEU A 501 5.67 -25.21 -25.64
CA LEU A 501 4.49 -25.89 -25.10
C LEU A 501 4.64 -25.97 -23.59
N ILE A 502 3.73 -25.35 -22.85
CA ILE A 502 3.77 -25.33 -21.39
C ILE A 502 2.76 -26.33 -20.86
N GLY A 503 3.26 -27.43 -20.29
CA GLY A 503 2.45 -28.54 -19.78
C GLY A 503 2.73 -29.87 -20.47
N GLY A 504 2.39 -30.96 -19.77
CA GLY A 504 2.64 -32.33 -20.21
C GLY A 504 1.79 -32.75 -21.42
N SER A 505 2.05 -33.95 -21.95
CA SER A 505 1.29 -34.49 -23.09
C SER A 505 -0.19 -34.78 -22.78
N GLY A 506 -0.53 -34.96 -21.50
CA GLY A 506 -1.93 -35.05 -21.07
C GLY A 506 -2.67 -33.70 -21.02
N VAL A 507 -1.92 -32.59 -21.04
CA VAL A 507 -2.46 -31.21 -20.98
C VAL A 507 -2.45 -30.57 -22.37
N ILE A 508 -1.41 -30.86 -23.16
CA ILE A 508 -1.30 -30.50 -24.58
C ILE A 508 -0.80 -31.74 -25.31
N SER A 509 -1.70 -32.43 -26.00
CA SER A 509 -1.38 -33.68 -26.70
C SER A 509 -0.39 -33.49 -27.85
N PRO A 510 0.26 -34.58 -28.32
CA PRO A 510 1.10 -34.54 -29.52
C PRO A 510 0.37 -34.04 -30.78
N ALA A 511 -0.95 -34.25 -30.88
CA ALA A 511 -1.76 -33.80 -32.03
C ALA A 511 -1.65 -32.28 -32.25
N VAL A 512 -1.61 -31.48 -31.17
CA VAL A 512 -1.43 -30.02 -31.28
C VAL A 512 -0.09 -29.67 -31.95
N SER A 513 1.00 -30.33 -31.55
CA SER A 513 2.31 -30.09 -32.19
C SER A 513 2.36 -30.55 -33.65
N GLU A 514 1.65 -31.63 -33.99
CA GLU A 514 1.53 -32.12 -35.37
C GLU A 514 0.74 -31.14 -36.24
N GLU A 515 -0.37 -30.60 -35.73
CA GLU A 515 -1.19 -29.58 -36.40
C GLU A 515 -0.39 -28.28 -36.63
N ILE A 516 0.38 -27.84 -35.63
CA ILE A 516 1.29 -26.69 -35.76
C ILE A 516 2.35 -26.95 -36.84
N ALA A 517 3.00 -28.11 -36.81
CA ALA A 517 4.04 -28.47 -37.77
C ALA A 517 3.51 -28.54 -39.20
N ALA A 518 2.31 -29.11 -39.39
CA ALA A 518 1.62 -29.17 -40.67
C ALA A 518 1.26 -27.76 -41.18
N ALA A 519 0.83 -26.86 -40.28
CA ALA A 519 0.32 -25.56 -40.66
C ALA A 519 1.39 -24.47 -40.84
N LEU A 520 2.54 -24.55 -40.17
CA LEU A 520 3.59 -23.51 -40.19
C LEU A 520 4.84 -23.88 -41.00
N LYS A 521 4.90 -25.11 -41.55
CA LYS A 521 6.06 -25.75 -42.19
C LYS A 521 7.18 -26.08 -41.17
N PRO A 522 7.56 -27.36 -40.98
CA PRO A 522 8.42 -27.79 -39.87
C PRO A 522 9.82 -27.14 -39.84
N ALA A 523 10.39 -26.78 -40.98
CA ALA A 523 11.73 -26.19 -41.05
C ALA A 523 11.80 -24.72 -40.54
N ALA A 524 10.66 -24.08 -40.28
CA ALA A 524 10.58 -22.67 -39.91
C ALA A 524 10.40 -22.43 -38.40
N VAL A 525 9.97 -23.43 -37.63
CA VAL A 525 9.57 -23.23 -36.22
C VAL A 525 10.08 -24.39 -35.35
N ARG A 526 10.86 -24.08 -34.32
CA ARG A 526 11.26 -25.05 -33.29
C ARG A 526 10.16 -25.15 -32.24
N ILE A 527 9.75 -26.37 -31.88
CA ILE A 527 8.79 -26.62 -30.79
C ILE A 527 9.54 -27.23 -29.61
N THR A 528 9.39 -26.67 -28.42
CA THR A 528 10.03 -27.14 -27.18
C THR A 528 8.99 -27.28 -26.09
N ARG A 529 8.96 -28.40 -25.38
CA ARG A 529 8.00 -28.61 -24.28
C ARG A 529 8.68 -28.40 -22.93
N LEU A 530 8.03 -27.62 -22.06
CA LEU A 530 8.42 -27.41 -20.67
C LEU A 530 7.29 -27.97 -19.79
N ALA A 531 7.57 -29.06 -19.08
CA ALA A 531 6.56 -29.82 -18.35
C ALA A 531 7.19 -30.69 -17.27
N GLY A 532 6.38 -31.05 -16.26
CA GLY A 532 6.69 -32.12 -15.32
C GLY A 532 5.43 -32.89 -14.90
N PRO A 533 5.56 -33.87 -13.99
CA PRO A 533 4.44 -34.71 -13.56
C PRO A 533 3.37 -33.96 -12.75
N SER A 534 3.70 -32.81 -12.16
CA SER A 534 2.75 -31.92 -11.48
C SER A 534 2.90 -30.46 -11.97
N ARG A 535 1.94 -29.61 -11.59
CA ARG A 535 2.00 -28.15 -11.83
C ARG A 535 3.28 -27.51 -11.26
N TYR A 536 3.80 -28.07 -10.17
CA TYR A 536 5.01 -27.60 -9.50
C TYR A 536 6.27 -28.06 -10.21
N ASP A 537 6.25 -29.24 -10.82
CA ASP A 537 7.34 -29.70 -11.67
C ASP A 537 7.36 -28.96 -13.01
N THR A 538 6.20 -28.64 -13.59
CA THR A 538 6.12 -27.72 -14.74
C THR A 538 6.69 -26.35 -14.38
N MET A 539 6.35 -25.81 -13.20
CA MET A 539 6.93 -24.57 -12.67
C MET A 539 8.45 -24.63 -12.56
N ALA A 540 9.01 -25.70 -12.00
CA ALA A 540 10.45 -25.90 -11.93
C ALA A 540 11.08 -26.05 -13.33
N ALA A 541 10.44 -26.74 -14.27
CA ALA A 541 10.92 -26.88 -15.64
C ALA A 541 10.98 -25.53 -16.39
N VAL A 542 9.95 -24.70 -16.23
CA VAL A 542 9.94 -23.32 -16.74
C VAL A 542 11.03 -22.50 -16.08
N GLY A 543 11.08 -22.49 -14.75
CA GLY A 543 12.09 -21.78 -13.99
C GLY A 543 13.51 -22.15 -14.41
N ASN A 544 13.83 -23.44 -14.59
CA ASN A 544 15.14 -23.89 -15.05
C ASN A 544 15.47 -23.44 -16.48
N ALA A 545 14.48 -23.37 -17.38
CA ALA A 545 14.69 -22.94 -18.76
C ALA A 545 15.04 -21.44 -18.88
N PHE A 546 14.56 -20.63 -17.93
CA PHE A 546 14.72 -19.16 -17.95
C PHE A 546 15.51 -18.58 -16.76
N GLY A 547 16.00 -19.43 -15.86
CA GLY A 547 16.46 -19.06 -14.51
C GLY A 547 17.83 -18.38 -14.42
N GLN A 548 18.52 -18.17 -15.54
CA GLN A 548 19.90 -17.68 -15.54
C GLN A 548 20.06 -16.22 -15.07
N ASN A 549 18.99 -15.41 -15.03
CA ASN A 549 19.03 -13.98 -14.72
C ASN A 549 17.91 -13.52 -13.76
N ILE A 550 17.39 -14.42 -12.91
CA ILE A 550 16.33 -14.08 -11.95
C ILE A 550 16.89 -13.12 -10.89
N GLN A 551 16.26 -11.95 -10.68
CA GLN A 551 16.68 -10.98 -9.64
C GLN A 551 16.02 -11.22 -8.28
N GLY A 552 14.84 -11.85 -8.29
CA GLY A 552 14.05 -12.19 -7.12
C GLY A 552 13.01 -13.27 -7.42
N LEU A 553 12.48 -13.89 -6.36
CA LEU A 553 11.38 -14.84 -6.44
C LEU A 553 10.16 -14.28 -5.71
N SER A 554 9.00 -14.42 -6.33
CA SER A 554 7.71 -14.17 -5.72
C SER A 554 6.93 -15.48 -5.66
N PHE A 555 6.09 -15.68 -4.65
CA PHE A 555 5.40 -16.95 -4.42
C PHE A 555 3.89 -16.76 -4.42
N ALA A 556 3.16 -17.65 -5.07
CA ALA A 556 1.70 -17.73 -4.99
C ALA A 556 1.25 -19.19 -4.94
N THR A 557 0.06 -19.45 -4.41
CA THR A 557 -0.49 -20.81 -4.45
C THR A 557 -0.73 -21.27 -5.88
N GLY A 558 -0.37 -22.51 -6.15
CA GLY A 558 -0.72 -23.20 -7.38
C GLY A 558 -2.17 -23.70 -7.40
N GLU A 559 -2.90 -23.65 -6.28
CA GLU A 559 -4.25 -24.22 -6.14
C GLU A 559 -5.39 -23.28 -6.55
N ASP A 560 -5.13 -21.98 -6.60
CA ASP A 560 -6.05 -20.97 -7.13
C ASP A 560 -5.28 -19.97 -8.01
N PHE A 561 -5.97 -19.33 -8.95
CA PHE A 561 -5.34 -18.50 -9.98
C PHE A 561 -5.20 -17.00 -9.67
N PRO A 562 -6.14 -16.31 -8.96
CA PRO A 562 -6.19 -14.85 -9.00
C PRO A 562 -4.93 -14.16 -8.45
N ASN A 563 -4.42 -14.62 -7.30
CA ASN A 563 -3.27 -14.01 -6.64
C ASN A 563 -1.98 -14.21 -7.44
N ALA A 564 -1.84 -15.38 -8.04
CA ALA A 564 -0.74 -15.71 -8.94
C ALA A 564 -0.81 -14.88 -10.22
N LEU A 565 -2.00 -14.67 -10.78
CA LEU A 565 -2.16 -13.96 -12.04
C LEU A 565 -1.77 -12.47 -11.91
N THR A 566 -2.33 -11.78 -10.93
CA THR A 566 -1.97 -10.37 -10.70
C THR A 566 -0.56 -10.23 -10.12
N GLY A 567 -0.13 -11.22 -9.34
CA GLY A 567 1.24 -11.36 -8.87
C GLY A 567 2.26 -11.58 -9.99
N ALA A 568 1.89 -12.24 -11.09
CA ALA A 568 2.78 -12.46 -12.23
C ALA A 568 3.11 -11.15 -12.96
N ALA A 569 2.14 -10.23 -13.05
CA ALA A 569 2.37 -8.90 -13.60
C ALA A 569 3.30 -8.07 -12.69
N LEU A 570 3.08 -8.11 -11.38
CA LEU A 570 3.95 -7.47 -10.39
C LEU A 570 5.38 -8.07 -10.42
N ALA A 571 5.50 -9.40 -10.44
CA ALA A 571 6.78 -10.09 -10.52
C ALA A 571 7.52 -9.71 -11.81
N ALA A 572 6.84 -9.66 -12.96
CA ALA A 572 7.44 -9.18 -14.20
C ALA A 572 7.93 -7.72 -14.11
N HIS A 573 7.16 -6.83 -13.47
CA HIS A 573 7.54 -5.44 -13.22
C HIS A 573 8.80 -5.33 -12.34
N MET A 574 8.92 -6.18 -11.32
CA MET A 574 10.07 -6.21 -10.39
C MET A 574 11.26 -7.05 -10.91
N ASN A 575 11.16 -7.60 -12.12
CA ASN A 575 12.14 -8.53 -12.69
C ASN A 575 12.36 -9.81 -11.84
N GLU A 576 11.26 -10.28 -11.23
CA GLU A 576 11.17 -11.47 -10.40
C GLU A 576 10.43 -12.61 -11.10
N THR A 577 10.77 -13.85 -10.77
CA THR A 577 9.99 -15.00 -11.22
C THR A 577 8.92 -15.33 -10.19
N LEU A 578 7.65 -15.34 -10.64
CA LEU A 578 6.57 -15.91 -9.86
C LEU A 578 6.70 -17.43 -9.84
N VAL A 579 6.73 -18.02 -8.65
CA VAL A 579 6.80 -19.45 -8.38
C VAL A 579 5.47 -19.90 -7.78
N LEU A 580 4.83 -20.87 -8.45
CA LEU A 580 3.67 -21.55 -7.89
C LEU A 580 4.14 -22.56 -6.84
N VAL A 581 3.53 -22.51 -5.66
CA VAL A 581 3.81 -23.43 -4.54
C VAL A 581 2.51 -24.09 -4.04
N PRO A 582 2.57 -25.26 -3.39
CA PRO A 582 1.44 -25.84 -2.67
C PRO A 582 0.91 -24.88 -1.60
N ASP A 583 -0.36 -24.99 -1.25
CA ASP A 583 -0.97 -24.16 -0.20
C ASP A 583 -0.55 -24.58 1.22
N SER A 584 -0.13 -25.83 1.39
CA SER A 584 0.05 -26.50 2.68
C SER A 584 1.49 -26.92 2.96
N SER A 585 2.19 -27.57 2.03
CA SER A 585 3.61 -27.94 2.22
C SER A 585 4.32 -28.24 0.89
N LEU A 586 5.61 -27.89 0.84
CA LEU A 586 6.55 -28.16 -0.25
C LEU A 586 7.16 -29.56 -0.21
N ASP A 587 7.00 -30.32 0.89
CA ASP A 587 7.74 -31.56 1.14
C ASP A 587 7.55 -32.65 0.08
N ASN A 588 6.37 -32.68 -0.55
CA ASN A 588 6.06 -33.63 -1.62
C ASN A 588 6.64 -33.24 -2.99
N TYR A 589 7.34 -32.10 -3.08
CA TYR A 589 7.82 -31.53 -4.34
C TYR A 589 9.32 -31.18 -4.27
N PRO A 590 10.21 -32.19 -4.14
CA PRO A 590 11.65 -31.96 -4.00
C PRO A 590 12.26 -31.19 -5.18
N GLY A 591 11.80 -31.44 -6.42
CA GLY A 591 12.28 -30.70 -7.59
C GLY A 591 11.94 -29.20 -7.54
N LEU A 592 10.80 -28.84 -6.95
CA LEU A 592 10.43 -27.45 -6.69
C LEU A 592 11.29 -26.85 -5.57
N LYS A 593 11.47 -27.57 -4.45
CA LYS A 593 12.36 -27.13 -3.35
C LYS A 593 13.78 -26.86 -3.84
N ASP A 594 14.33 -27.77 -4.63
CA ASP A 594 15.68 -27.64 -5.21
C ASP A 594 15.78 -26.47 -6.20
N PHE A 595 14.71 -26.20 -6.95
CA PHE A 595 14.64 -25.01 -7.80
C PHE A 595 14.63 -23.73 -6.96
N ILE A 596 13.78 -23.65 -5.92
CA ILE A 596 13.68 -22.47 -5.07
C ILE A 596 15.00 -22.23 -4.36
N ALA A 597 15.56 -23.21 -3.64
CA ALA A 597 16.80 -23.05 -2.88
C ALA A 597 17.99 -22.58 -3.75
N ARG A 598 18.14 -23.14 -4.96
CA ARG A 598 19.21 -22.73 -5.89
C ARG A 598 19.12 -21.28 -6.33
N HIS A 599 17.91 -20.73 -6.47
CA HIS A 599 17.72 -19.37 -6.97
C HIS A 599 17.54 -18.36 -5.85
N LEU A 600 16.92 -18.73 -4.73
CA LEU A 600 16.68 -17.86 -3.58
C LEU A 600 18.00 -17.35 -2.99
N SER A 601 18.99 -18.23 -2.83
CA SER A 601 20.36 -17.87 -2.40
C SER A 601 21.07 -16.88 -3.33
N SER A 602 20.67 -16.81 -4.61
CA SER A 602 21.22 -15.88 -5.60
C SER A 602 20.42 -14.58 -5.75
N CYS A 603 19.22 -14.51 -5.17
CA CYS A 603 18.33 -13.36 -5.28
C CYS A 603 18.90 -12.16 -4.51
N ARG A 604 18.81 -10.99 -5.11
CA ARG A 604 19.25 -9.73 -4.49
C ARG A 604 18.10 -8.97 -3.84
N LEU A 605 16.87 -9.28 -4.27
CA LEU A 605 15.63 -8.67 -3.82
C LEU A 605 14.93 -9.57 -2.80
N ARG A 606 14.17 -8.94 -1.91
CA ARG A 606 13.36 -9.66 -0.92
C ARG A 606 12.22 -10.38 -1.63
N PRO A 607 11.98 -11.67 -1.33
CA PRO A 607 10.89 -12.40 -1.96
C PRO A 607 9.52 -12.00 -1.41
N TYR A 608 8.49 -12.03 -2.27
CA TYR A 608 7.10 -11.75 -1.87
C TYR A 608 6.24 -13.00 -1.79
N LEU A 609 5.23 -12.96 -0.93
CA LEU A 609 4.22 -14.01 -0.78
C LEU A 609 2.83 -13.45 -1.10
N PHE A 610 2.22 -13.92 -2.17
CA PHE A 610 0.97 -13.39 -2.71
C PHE A 610 -0.25 -14.19 -2.27
N GLY A 611 -1.10 -13.55 -1.46
CA GLY A 611 -2.30 -14.14 -0.91
C GLY A 611 -2.27 -14.25 0.61
N ASN A 612 -3.46 -14.34 1.20
CA ASN A 612 -3.61 -14.47 2.65
C ASN A 612 -3.24 -15.89 3.14
N VAL A 613 -3.31 -16.10 4.46
CA VAL A 613 -2.96 -17.37 5.10
C VAL A 613 -3.84 -18.57 4.69
N ARG A 614 -5.00 -18.33 4.06
CA ARG A 614 -5.84 -19.40 3.48
C ARG A 614 -5.36 -19.82 2.09
N ALA A 615 -4.76 -18.90 1.35
CA ALA A 615 -4.16 -19.21 0.05
C ALA A 615 -2.80 -19.89 0.23
N LEU A 616 -1.99 -19.42 1.18
CA LEU A 616 -0.66 -19.94 1.48
C LEU A 616 -0.49 -20.01 3.00
N SER A 617 -0.46 -21.23 3.53
CA SER A 617 -0.39 -21.49 4.95
C SER A 617 0.88 -20.92 5.61
N PRO A 618 0.86 -20.67 6.92
CA PRO A 618 2.07 -20.33 7.68
C PRO A 618 3.16 -21.40 7.57
N GLN A 619 2.79 -22.67 7.35
CA GLN A 619 3.77 -23.76 7.16
C GLN A 619 4.60 -23.53 5.90
N VAL A 620 3.97 -23.23 4.75
CA VAL A 620 4.70 -22.92 3.50
C VAL A 620 5.59 -21.69 3.67
N GLU A 621 5.11 -20.67 4.38
CA GLU A 621 5.92 -19.48 4.69
C GLU A 621 7.14 -19.83 5.56
N SER A 622 7.00 -20.72 6.55
CA SER A 622 8.12 -21.22 7.35
C SER A 622 9.11 -22.00 6.49
N GLU A 623 8.62 -22.97 5.71
CA GLU A 623 9.44 -23.81 4.84
C GLU A 623 10.25 -22.98 3.83
N LEU A 624 9.69 -21.90 3.29
CA LEU A 624 10.39 -20.98 2.39
C LEU A 624 11.41 -20.08 3.13
N ASN A 625 11.09 -19.60 4.34
CA ASN A 625 12.03 -18.80 5.14
C ASN A 625 13.21 -19.63 5.67
N GLU A 626 13.03 -20.94 5.84
CA GLU A 626 14.06 -21.88 6.26
C GLU A 626 14.98 -22.35 5.11
N MET A 627 14.68 -21.98 3.86
CA MET A 627 15.53 -22.34 2.72
C MET A 627 16.86 -21.56 2.73
N PRO A 628 17.96 -22.23 2.34
CA PRO A 628 19.31 -21.68 2.41
C PRO A 628 19.62 -20.59 1.37
#